data_AF-A0A2S8CM34-F1
#
_entry.id   AF-A0A2S8CM34-F1
#
_cell.length_a   1.000
_cell.length_b   1.000
_cell.length_c   1.000
_cell.angle_alpha   90.00
_cell.angle_beta   90.00
_cell.angle_gamma   90.00
#
_symmetry.space_group_name_H-M   'P 1'
#
loop_
_entity.id
_entity.type
_entity.pdbx_description
1 polymer ?
#
loop_
_entity_poly.entity_id
_entity_poly.type
_entity_poly.pdbx_seq_one_letter_code
_entity_poly.pdbx_strand_id
1 'polypeptide(L)'
;MPQDPRTLYPTVDPEKQTQPEPGLDVELSPQADVGLDSYKGSGRLQGRKALITGGDSGIGAAVAIAYAREGADVAIAYLPEEQPDADRVIQAIEDAGQKAFAFPGDLKDAEYCRTLVEKTVEALGGLDILVNNASRQVWAEGLTNIDDDEFDKTMQVNLYGTFRVTKAAIPHLQPGSAIIFTSSVQAYQPSETLLDYAMTKAAMNNLSKGLATSLIGQGIRVNAVAPGPFWTPLQPSHGQPQEKIEGFGQHAPIGRAGHPVELAGAYVFLASDEASYVVGETLGVTGGSPTP
;
A
#
# COMPACT_ATOMS: atom_id res chain seq x y z
N MET A 1 13.43 7.00 25.41
CA MET A 1 12.41 6.35 26.26
C MET A 1 11.28 5.91 25.34
N PRO A 2 10.67 4.72 25.54
CA PRO A 2 9.49 4.33 24.79
C PRO A 2 8.36 5.35 24.97
N GLN A 3 7.61 5.64 23.91
CA GLN A 3 6.46 6.56 23.92
C GLN A 3 5.15 5.77 23.92
N ASP A 4 4.08 6.34 24.47
CA ASP A 4 2.76 5.69 24.51
C ASP A 4 2.14 5.69 23.09
N PRO A 5 1.94 4.51 22.46
CA PRO A 5 1.46 4.44 21.09
C PRO A 5 0.04 4.99 20.91
N ARG A 6 -0.76 5.09 21.99
CA ARG A 6 -2.12 5.65 21.95
C ARG A 6 -2.14 7.14 21.67
N THR A 7 -1.04 7.84 22.00
CA THR A 7 -0.94 9.31 21.89
C THR A 7 0.30 9.78 21.11
N LEU A 8 1.08 8.85 20.57
CA LEU A 8 2.31 9.15 19.83
C LEU A 8 2.04 9.97 18.57
N TYR A 9 0.94 9.67 17.86
CA TYR A 9 0.48 10.42 16.72
C TYR A 9 -0.79 11.20 17.09
N PRO A 10 -1.04 12.35 16.45
CA PRO A 10 -2.29 13.08 16.62
C PRO A 10 -3.49 12.19 16.31
N THR A 11 -4.55 12.31 17.10
CA THR A 11 -5.82 11.70 16.73
C THR A 11 -6.37 12.44 15.51
N VAL A 12 -6.62 11.70 14.43
CA VAL A 12 -7.35 12.23 13.28
C VAL A 12 -8.83 12.27 13.65
N ASP A 13 -9.39 13.47 13.68
CA ASP A 13 -10.82 13.72 13.84
C ASP A 13 -11.27 14.66 12.70
N PRO A 14 -11.43 14.10 11.49
CA PRO A 14 -11.75 14.89 10.31
C PRO A 14 -13.21 15.34 10.36
N GLU A 15 -13.47 16.59 9.95
CA GLU A 15 -14.82 16.97 9.55
C GLU A 15 -15.24 16.19 8.29
N LYS A 16 -16.54 16.12 8.03
CA LYS A 16 -17.06 15.56 6.78
C LYS A 16 -16.36 16.20 5.58
N GLN A 17 -15.77 15.34 4.76
CA GLN A 17 -15.10 15.74 3.54
C GLN A 17 -15.25 14.63 2.51
N THR A 18 -15.41 15.02 1.26
CA THR A 18 -15.49 14.09 0.14
C THR A 18 -14.60 14.59 -0.97
N GLN A 19 -14.01 13.63 -1.68
CA GLN A 19 -13.22 13.88 -2.87
C GLN A 19 -13.67 12.90 -3.96
N PRO A 20 -13.55 13.25 -5.25
CA PRO A 20 -13.70 12.24 -6.30
C PRO A 20 -12.62 11.16 -6.16
N GLU A 21 -12.88 9.94 -6.63
CA GLU A 21 -11.83 8.92 -6.78
C GLU A 21 -10.73 9.43 -7.74
N PRO A 22 -9.44 9.18 -7.45
CA PRO A 22 -8.90 8.38 -6.34
C PRO A 22 -8.67 9.16 -5.02
N GLY A 23 -8.87 10.48 -5.03
CA GLY A 23 -8.55 11.39 -3.93
C GLY A 23 -7.09 11.84 -3.94
N LEU A 24 -6.79 12.90 -3.20
CA LEU A 24 -5.47 13.49 -3.04
C LEU A 24 -5.11 13.64 -1.56
N ASP A 25 -3.91 13.21 -1.18
CA ASP A 25 -3.30 13.34 0.15
C ASP A 25 -3.11 14.81 0.51
N VAL A 26 -2.65 15.63 -0.44
CA VAL A 26 -2.53 17.09 -0.28
C VAL A 26 -3.86 17.79 0.03
N GLU A 27 -5.01 17.17 -0.27
CA GLU A 27 -6.34 17.73 0.00
C GLU A 27 -6.99 17.19 1.28
N LEU A 28 -6.35 16.23 1.97
CA LEU A 28 -6.86 15.71 3.24
C LEU A 28 -6.87 16.77 4.36
N SER A 29 -7.93 16.78 5.15
CA SER A 29 -8.02 17.62 6.35
C SER A 29 -8.52 16.81 7.57
N PRO A 30 -7.68 16.53 8.59
CA PRO A 30 -6.27 16.90 8.69
C PRO A 30 -5.39 16.09 7.72
N GLN A 31 -4.19 16.60 7.46
CA GLN A 31 -3.19 15.89 6.66
C GLN A 31 -2.77 14.59 7.35
N ALA A 32 -2.56 13.53 6.57
CA ALA A 32 -1.98 12.29 7.05
C ALA A 32 -0.45 12.40 7.16
N ASP A 33 0.14 11.91 8.25
CA ASP A 33 1.61 11.72 8.30
C ASP A 33 2.02 10.51 7.46
N VAL A 34 2.56 10.79 6.26
CA VAL A 34 3.18 9.79 5.37
C VAL A 34 4.69 9.67 5.61
N GLY A 35 5.25 10.30 6.64
CA GLY A 35 6.66 10.16 6.98
C GLY A 35 7.58 11.20 6.35
N LEU A 36 7.05 12.26 5.72
CA LEU A 36 7.86 13.30 5.08
C LEU A 36 8.91 13.92 6.00
N ASP A 37 8.62 14.07 7.29
CA ASP A 37 9.59 14.60 8.27
C ASP A 37 9.90 13.62 9.40
N SER A 38 9.03 12.63 9.63
CA SER A 38 9.04 11.80 10.85
C SER A 38 9.81 10.48 10.70
N TYR A 39 9.86 9.86 9.52
CA TYR A 39 10.56 8.58 9.33
C TYR A 39 12.09 8.77 9.26
N LYS A 40 12.87 7.98 9.99
CA LYS A 40 14.34 8.04 9.94
C LYS A 40 14.88 6.67 9.55
N GLY A 41 15.60 6.61 8.43
CA GLY A 41 16.21 5.38 7.96
C GLY A 41 17.50 5.02 8.72
N SER A 42 17.92 3.78 8.52
CA SER A 42 19.07 3.15 9.18
C SER A 42 19.91 2.31 8.21
N GLY A 43 19.66 2.42 6.90
CA GLY A 43 20.40 1.74 5.83
C GLY A 43 19.99 0.28 5.61
N ARG A 44 18.77 -0.11 6.01
CA ARG A 44 18.31 -1.52 5.97
C ARG A 44 18.03 -2.04 4.56
N LEU A 45 17.93 -1.16 3.57
CA LEU A 45 17.62 -1.48 2.17
C LEU A 45 18.67 -0.89 1.21
N GLN A 46 19.91 -0.72 1.68
CA GLN A 46 20.98 -0.09 0.90
C GLN A 46 21.16 -0.75 -0.48
N GLY A 47 21.01 0.04 -1.54
CA GLY A 47 21.20 -0.37 -2.93
C GLY A 47 20.07 -1.22 -3.52
N ARG A 48 18.96 -1.42 -2.79
CA ARG A 48 17.79 -2.15 -3.29
C ARG A 48 17.03 -1.31 -4.33
N LYS A 49 16.30 -1.99 -5.21
CA LYS A 49 15.47 -1.39 -6.26
C LYS A 49 14.01 -1.78 -6.07
N ALA A 50 13.14 -0.80 -5.82
CA ALA A 50 11.75 -1.04 -5.46
C ALA A 50 10.75 -0.49 -6.47
N LEU A 51 9.70 -1.25 -6.76
CA LEU A 51 8.47 -0.80 -7.42
C LEU A 51 7.32 -0.80 -6.42
N ILE A 52 6.62 0.33 -6.29
CA ILE A 52 5.45 0.47 -5.40
C ILE A 52 4.26 0.98 -6.22
N THR A 53 3.18 0.20 -6.30
CA THR A 53 1.93 0.67 -6.89
C THR A 53 1.10 1.45 -5.88
N GLY A 54 0.45 2.55 -6.30
CA GLY A 54 -0.20 3.51 -5.41
C GLY A 54 0.82 4.18 -4.49
N GLY A 55 1.99 4.52 -5.03
CA GLY A 55 3.13 5.06 -4.27
C GLY A 55 3.09 6.59 -4.10
N ASP A 56 2.09 7.25 -4.67
CA ASP A 56 1.83 8.68 -4.64
C ASP A 56 1.31 9.17 -3.28
N SER A 57 0.43 8.40 -2.63
CA SER A 57 -0.32 8.83 -1.44
C SER A 57 -0.42 7.75 -0.37
N GLY A 58 -0.89 8.16 0.82
CA GLY A 58 -1.22 7.24 1.91
C GLY A 58 -0.13 6.22 2.25
N ILE A 59 -0.51 4.94 2.29
CA ILE A 59 0.39 3.84 2.70
C ILE A 59 1.56 3.69 1.73
N GLY A 60 1.31 3.75 0.42
CA GLY A 60 2.37 3.57 -0.57
C GLY A 60 3.39 4.70 -0.53
N ALA A 61 2.95 5.95 -0.33
CA ALA A 61 3.84 7.09 -0.10
C ALA A 61 4.74 6.87 1.12
N ALA A 62 4.16 6.43 2.25
CA ALA A 62 4.93 6.15 3.46
C ALA A 62 5.97 5.05 3.26
N VAL A 63 5.63 4.02 2.50
CA VAL A 63 6.56 2.94 2.15
C VAL A 63 7.66 3.44 1.21
N ALA A 64 7.31 4.24 0.19
CA ALA A 64 8.26 4.80 -0.77
C ALA A 64 9.31 5.69 -0.08
N ILE A 65 8.85 6.61 0.77
CA ILE A 65 9.71 7.51 1.55
C ILE A 65 10.61 6.69 2.49
N ALA A 66 10.06 5.69 3.18
CA ALA A 66 10.84 4.86 4.08
C ALA A 66 11.88 4.02 3.32
N TYR A 67 11.54 3.45 2.18
CA TYR A 67 12.47 2.68 1.36
C TYR A 67 13.65 3.53 0.89
N ALA A 68 13.38 4.75 0.42
CA ALA A 68 14.41 5.69 0.04
C ALA A 68 15.33 6.04 1.21
N ARG A 69 14.76 6.34 2.38
CA ARG A 69 15.54 6.63 3.60
C ARG A 69 16.36 5.44 4.11
N GLU A 70 15.92 4.23 3.83
CA GLU A 70 16.67 3.00 4.12
C GLU A 70 17.71 2.67 3.03
N GLY A 71 17.81 3.49 1.99
CA GLY A 71 18.85 3.44 0.96
C GLY A 71 18.47 2.72 -0.33
N ALA A 72 17.18 2.57 -0.64
CA ALA A 72 16.70 1.97 -1.89
C ALA A 72 16.38 3.02 -2.95
N ASP A 73 16.69 2.73 -4.21
CA ASP A 73 16.13 3.45 -5.35
C ASP A 73 14.66 3.01 -5.55
N VAL A 74 13.75 3.96 -5.83
CA VAL A 74 12.30 3.72 -5.80
C VAL A 74 11.61 4.21 -7.09
N ALA A 75 10.80 3.34 -7.68
CA ALA A 75 9.80 3.68 -8.68
C ALA A 75 8.40 3.60 -8.09
N ILE A 76 7.55 4.59 -8.37
CA ILE A 76 6.15 4.63 -7.97
C ILE A 76 5.23 4.61 -9.20
N ALA A 77 4.13 3.87 -9.09
CA ALA A 77 3.04 3.89 -10.06
C ALA A 77 1.78 4.44 -9.41
N TYR A 78 1.02 5.26 -10.13
CA TYR A 78 -0.15 5.99 -9.64
C TYR A 78 -1.04 6.41 -10.83
N LEU A 79 -2.24 6.92 -10.60
CA LEU A 79 -3.08 7.47 -11.67
C LEU A 79 -2.63 8.89 -12.04
N PRO A 80 -2.73 9.32 -13.32
CA PRO A 80 -2.28 10.65 -13.73
C PRO A 80 -2.84 11.82 -12.93
N GLU A 81 -4.06 11.69 -12.40
CA GLU A 81 -4.75 12.68 -11.58
C GLU A 81 -4.07 12.91 -10.22
N GLU A 82 -3.29 11.94 -9.73
CA GLU A 82 -2.58 11.96 -8.44
C GLU A 82 -1.19 12.61 -8.52
N GLN A 83 -0.84 13.22 -9.67
CA GLN A 83 0.48 13.83 -9.89
C GLN A 83 0.94 14.79 -8.78
N PRO A 84 0.09 15.67 -8.20
CA PRO A 84 0.52 16.55 -7.11
C PRO A 84 1.05 15.81 -5.87
N ASP A 85 0.49 14.64 -5.57
CA ASP A 85 0.97 13.80 -4.45
C ASP A 85 2.25 13.06 -4.83
N ALA A 86 2.29 12.50 -6.03
CA ALA A 86 3.48 11.84 -6.56
C ALA A 86 4.70 12.76 -6.55
N ASP A 87 4.56 14.04 -6.94
CA ASP A 87 5.65 15.02 -6.95
C ASP A 87 6.27 15.20 -5.56
N ARG A 88 5.47 15.23 -4.50
CA ARG A 88 5.96 15.31 -3.11
C ARG A 88 6.76 14.07 -2.71
N VAL A 89 6.28 12.89 -3.10
CA VAL A 89 6.97 11.62 -2.79
C VAL A 89 8.27 11.51 -3.57
N ILE A 90 8.27 11.86 -4.86
CA ILE A 90 9.48 11.91 -5.70
C ILE A 90 10.52 12.83 -5.07
N GLN A 91 10.13 14.06 -4.69
CA GLN A 91 11.05 14.99 -4.02
C GLN A 91 11.61 14.40 -2.72
N ALA A 92 10.79 13.75 -1.90
CA ALA A 92 11.24 13.14 -0.65
C ALA A 92 12.21 11.95 -0.86
N ILE A 93 12.07 11.19 -1.96
CA ILE A 93 13.00 10.13 -2.34
C ILE A 93 14.34 10.74 -2.78
N GLU A 94 14.30 11.79 -3.61
CA GLU A 94 15.50 12.49 -4.09
C GLU A 94 16.25 13.19 -2.95
N ASP A 95 15.54 13.79 -2.00
CA ASP A 95 16.10 14.41 -0.79
C ASP A 95 16.80 13.38 0.12
N ALA A 96 16.38 12.10 0.06
CA ALA A 96 17.08 10.99 0.72
C ALA A 96 18.32 10.50 -0.06
N GLY A 97 18.65 11.13 -1.20
CA GLY A 97 19.79 10.82 -2.04
C GLY A 97 19.62 9.57 -2.91
N GLN A 98 18.39 9.08 -3.07
CA GLN A 98 18.08 7.91 -3.90
C GLN A 98 17.47 8.34 -5.24
N LYS A 99 17.46 7.44 -6.22
CA LYS A 99 16.78 7.69 -7.50
C LYS A 99 15.28 7.49 -7.33
N ALA A 100 14.53 8.41 -7.92
CA ALA A 100 13.08 8.40 -7.93
C ALA A 100 12.57 8.32 -9.37
N PHE A 101 11.59 7.45 -9.62
CA PHE A 101 10.92 7.38 -10.92
C PHE A 101 9.40 7.33 -10.74
N ALA A 102 8.70 8.13 -11.52
CA ALA A 102 7.25 8.23 -11.50
C ALA A 102 6.68 7.68 -12.81
N PHE A 103 5.78 6.69 -12.71
CA PHE A 103 5.12 6.08 -13.86
C PHE A 103 3.60 6.20 -13.68
N PRO A 104 2.96 7.27 -14.17
CA PRO A 104 1.52 7.38 -14.12
C PRO A 104 0.83 6.46 -15.13
N GLY A 105 -0.28 5.84 -14.73
CA GLY A 105 -1.14 5.03 -15.59
C GLY A 105 -2.05 4.07 -14.82
N ASP A 106 -2.95 3.41 -15.55
CA ASP A 106 -4.08 2.68 -14.98
C ASP A 106 -3.85 1.17 -14.95
N LEU A 107 -3.85 0.57 -13.75
CA LEU A 107 -3.66 -0.87 -13.56
C LEU A 107 -4.80 -1.74 -14.13
N LYS A 108 -5.93 -1.14 -14.53
CA LYS A 108 -6.96 -1.84 -15.31
C LYS A 108 -6.43 -2.26 -16.69
N ASP A 109 -5.50 -1.49 -17.26
CA ASP A 109 -4.88 -1.76 -18.56
C ASP A 109 -3.78 -2.84 -18.43
N ALA A 110 -3.95 -3.92 -19.18
CA ALA A 110 -3.02 -5.04 -19.20
C ALA A 110 -1.66 -4.73 -19.83
N GLU A 111 -1.60 -3.84 -20.83
CA GLU A 111 -0.36 -3.39 -21.46
C GLU A 111 0.38 -2.44 -20.52
N TYR A 112 -0.33 -1.53 -19.86
CA TYR A 112 0.28 -0.68 -18.85
C TYR A 112 0.93 -1.51 -17.73
N CYS A 113 0.25 -2.54 -17.20
CA CYS A 113 0.83 -3.40 -16.16
C CYS A 113 2.15 -4.07 -16.59
N ARG A 114 2.29 -4.45 -17.86
CA ARG A 114 3.53 -5.04 -18.39
C ARG A 114 4.62 -3.98 -18.54
N THR A 115 4.30 -2.91 -19.25
CA THR A 115 5.26 -1.84 -19.55
C THR A 115 5.71 -1.08 -18.31
N LEU A 116 4.88 -1.01 -17.26
CA LEU A 116 5.26 -0.48 -15.95
C LEU A 116 6.49 -1.20 -15.38
N VAL A 117 6.47 -2.54 -15.38
CA VAL A 117 7.58 -3.34 -14.87
C VAL A 117 8.81 -3.18 -15.76
N GLU A 118 8.64 -3.23 -17.08
CA GLU A 118 9.75 -3.06 -18.04
C GLU A 118 10.45 -1.72 -17.86
N LYS A 119 9.68 -0.61 -17.81
CA LYS A 119 10.21 0.74 -17.56
C LYS A 119 10.89 0.84 -16.20
N THR A 120 10.34 0.19 -15.18
CA THR A 120 10.95 0.18 -13.85
C THR A 120 12.30 -0.52 -13.84
N VAL A 121 12.39 -1.70 -14.46
CA VAL A 121 13.64 -2.47 -14.56
C VAL A 121 14.69 -1.69 -15.36
N GLU A 122 14.29 -1.04 -16.45
CA GLU A 122 15.18 -0.18 -17.24
C GLU A 122 15.71 1.01 -16.43
N ALA A 123 14.82 1.74 -15.77
CA ALA A 123 15.16 2.96 -15.03
C ALA A 123 16.04 2.68 -13.79
N LEU A 124 15.72 1.64 -13.02
CA LEU A 124 16.45 1.25 -11.82
C LEU A 124 17.67 0.36 -12.14
N GLY A 125 17.75 -0.22 -13.34
CA GLY A 125 18.76 -1.20 -13.70
C GLY A 125 18.57 -2.55 -12.97
N GLY A 126 17.33 -2.94 -12.71
CA GLY A 126 16.95 -4.17 -11.97
C GLY A 126 15.72 -3.97 -11.09
N LEU A 127 15.26 -5.03 -10.43
CA LEU A 127 14.13 -5.00 -9.49
C LEU A 127 14.34 -6.05 -8.39
N ASP A 128 14.29 -5.63 -7.13
CA ASP A 128 14.48 -6.52 -5.97
C ASP A 128 13.28 -6.51 -5.01
N ILE A 129 12.44 -5.47 -5.07
CA ILE A 129 11.28 -5.31 -4.20
C ILE A 129 10.07 -4.92 -5.05
N LEU A 130 8.98 -5.69 -4.94
CA LEU A 130 7.68 -5.32 -5.49
C LEU A 130 6.68 -5.14 -4.35
N VAL A 131 6.03 -3.98 -4.30
CA VAL A 131 4.91 -3.70 -3.39
C VAL A 131 3.64 -3.50 -4.21
N ASN A 132 2.73 -4.47 -4.14
CA ASN A 132 1.37 -4.33 -4.67
C ASN A 132 0.50 -3.63 -3.61
N ASN A 133 0.39 -2.30 -3.71
CA ASN A 133 -0.35 -1.47 -2.75
C ASN A 133 -1.58 -0.77 -3.35
N ALA A 134 -1.53 -0.38 -4.62
CA ALA A 134 -2.66 0.25 -5.31
C ALA A 134 -3.95 -0.54 -5.12
N SER A 135 -5.03 0.16 -4.81
CA SER A 135 -6.31 -0.46 -4.53
C SER A 135 -7.44 0.52 -4.83
N ARG A 136 -8.56 -0.02 -5.31
CA ARG A 136 -9.84 0.65 -5.35
C ARG A 136 -10.71 0.16 -4.20
N GLN A 137 -11.47 1.07 -3.59
CA GLN A 137 -12.44 0.79 -2.54
C GLN A 137 -13.62 1.77 -2.67
N VAL A 138 -14.80 1.26 -2.96
CA VAL A 138 -16.05 2.04 -2.98
C VAL A 138 -17.07 1.37 -2.08
N TRP A 139 -17.64 2.11 -1.13
CA TRP A 139 -18.64 1.57 -0.22
C TRP A 139 -20.02 1.49 -0.89
N ALA A 140 -20.80 0.49 -0.51
CA ALA A 140 -22.20 0.33 -0.91
C ALA A 140 -23.03 -0.26 0.25
N GLU A 141 -24.33 0.00 0.31
CA GLU A 141 -25.20 -0.59 1.35
C GLU A 141 -25.57 -2.03 1.02
N GLY A 142 -24.70 -2.98 1.34
CA GLY A 142 -24.92 -4.40 1.09
C GLY A 142 -24.77 -4.82 -0.37
N LEU A 143 -24.80 -6.13 -0.60
CA LEU A 143 -24.39 -6.75 -1.87
C LEU A 143 -25.22 -6.30 -3.08
N THR A 144 -26.54 -6.12 -2.91
CA THR A 144 -27.45 -5.80 -4.03
C THR A 144 -27.31 -4.36 -4.53
N ASN A 145 -26.59 -3.50 -3.81
CA ASN A 145 -26.33 -2.12 -4.18
C ASN A 145 -24.94 -1.93 -4.81
N ILE A 146 -24.16 -3.01 -4.96
CA ILE A 146 -22.92 -2.99 -5.72
C ILE A 146 -23.29 -3.16 -7.20
N ASP A 147 -23.07 -2.10 -7.98
CA ASP A 147 -23.24 -2.16 -9.44
C ASP A 147 -22.22 -3.14 -10.05
N ASP A 148 -22.62 -3.88 -11.08
CA ASP A 148 -21.73 -4.80 -11.80
C ASP A 148 -20.50 -4.08 -12.38
N ASP A 149 -20.66 -2.85 -12.87
CA ASP A 149 -19.55 -2.04 -13.40
C ASP A 149 -18.57 -1.63 -12.28
N GLU A 150 -19.10 -1.34 -11.08
CA GLU A 150 -18.30 -0.98 -9.90
C GLU A 150 -17.56 -2.18 -9.34
N PHE A 151 -18.23 -3.32 -9.27
CA PHE A 151 -17.63 -4.60 -8.94
C PHE A 151 -16.48 -4.95 -9.90
N ASP A 152 -16.70 -4.85 -11.22
CA ASP A 152 -15.68 -5.16 -12.22
C ASP A 152 -14.47 -4.24 -12.08
N LYS A 153 -14.66 -2.92 -11.90
CA LYS A 153 -13.55 -1.98 -11.66
C LYS A 153 -12.74 -2.36 -10.42
N THR A 154 -13.41 -2.72 -9.31
CA THR A 154 -12.73 -3.18 -8.08
C THR A 154 -11.89 -4.43 -8.35
N MET A 155 -12.44 -5.41 -9.10
CA MET A 155 -11.68 -6.60 -9.48
C MET A 155 -10.50 -6.27 -10.40
N GLN A 156 -10.72 -5.45 -11.43
CA GLN A 156 -9.71 -5.09 -12.42
C GLN A 156 -8.50 -4.43 -11.78
N VAL A 157 -8.69 -3.50 -10.84
CA VAL A 157 -7.59 -2.86 -10.11
C VAL A 157 -6.95 -3.85 -9.13
N ASN A 158 -7.74 -4.38 -8.19
CA ASN A 158 -7.18 -5.05 -7.01
C ASN A 158 -6.65 -6.45 -7.32
N LEU A 159 -7.29 -7.17 -8.26
CA LEU A 159 -6.92 -8.54 -8.62
C LEU A 159 -6.16 -8.60 -9.94
N TYR A 160 -6.73 -8.08 -11.02
CA TYR A 160 -6.15 -8.25 -12.35
C TYR A 160 -4.87 -7.44 -12.49
N GLY A 161 -4.88 -6.17 -12.06
CA GLY A 161 -3.71 -5.30 -12.03
C GLY A 161 -2.58 -5.92 -11.20
N THR A 162 -2.86 -6.23 -9.94
CA THR A 162 -1.94 -6.92 -9.01
C THR A 162 -1.35 -8.20 -9.61
N PHE A 163 -2.20 -9.06 -10.17
CA PHE A 163 -1.75 -10.31 -10.79
C PHE A 163 -0.82 -10.06 -11.99
N ARG A 164 -1.19 -9.11 -12.87
CA ARG A 164 -0.44 -8.81 -14.10
C ARG A 164 0.91 -8.17 -13.78
N VAL A 165 0.96 -7.20 -12.87
CA VAL A 165 2.22 -6.57 -12.42
C VAL A 165 3.12 -7.62 -11.77
N THR A 166 2.58 -8.43 -10.85
CA THR A 166 3.37 -9.49 -10.20
C THR A 166 3.91 -10.50 -11.21
N LYS A 167 3.08 -10.96 -12.15
CA LYS A 167 3.48 -11.88 -13.20
C LYS A 167 4.59 -11.30 -14.09
N ALA A 168 4.50 -10.02 -14.43
CA ALA A 168 5.50 -9.33 -15.22
C ALA A 168 6.82 -9.11 -14.45
N ALA A 169 6.76 -8.91 -13.12
CA ALA A 169 7.93 -8.69 -12.27
C ALA A 169 8.77 -9.95 -12.03
N ILE A 170 8.14 -11.12 -11.85
CA ILE A 170 8.81 -12.38 -11.45
C ILE A 170 10.08 -12.69 -12.30
N PRO A 171 10.08 -12.58 -13.64
CA PRO A 171 11.27 -12.84 -14.45
C PRO A 171 12.49 -11.96 -14.15
N HIS A 172 12.29 -10.81 -13.51
CA HIS A 172 13.34 -9.84 -13.18
C HIS A 172 13.85 -9.96 -11.74
N LEU A 173 13.13 -10.69 -10.89
CA LEU A 173 13.50 -10.88 -9.49
C LEU A 173 14.61 -11.93 -9.35
N GLN A 174 15.62 -11.62 -8.55
CA GLN A 174 16.74 -12.52 -8.23
C GLN A 174 16.59 -13.11 -6.81
N PRO A 175 17.33 -14.18 -6.45
CA PRO A 175 17.39 -14.66 -5.07
C PRO A 175 17.69 -13.53 -4.09
N GLY A 176 16.93 -13.44 -2.99
CA GLY A 176 16.95 -12.34 -2.04
C GLY A 176 15.83 -11.30 -2.25
N SER A 177 15.13 -11.34 -3.39
CA SER A 177 14.02 -10.41 -3.67
C SER A 177 12.81 -10.64 -2.77
N ALA A 178 11.99 -9.60 -2.62
CA ALA A 178 10.77 -9.62 -1.82
C ALA A 178 9.56 -9.08 -2.60
N ILE A 179 8.42 -9.77 -2.51
CA ILE A 179 7.12 -9.29 -2.98
C ILE A 179 6.22 -9.10 -1.76
N ILE A 180 5.60 -7.93 -1.66
CA ILE A 180 4.73 -7.57 -0.53
C ILE A 180 3.37 -7.13 -1.07
N PHE A 181 2.31 -7.74 -0.56
CA PHE A 181 0.93 -7.39 -0.89
C PHE A 181 0.32 -6.55 0.21
N THR A 182 -0.44 -5.52 -0.17
CA THR A 182 -1.29 -4.77 0.77
C THR A 182 -2.67 -5.39 0.82
N SER A 183 -2.88 -6.23 1.82
CA SER A 183 -4.19 -6.79 2.19
C SER A 183 -4.99 -5.76 3.01
N SER A 184 -5.86 -6.21 3.91
CA SER A 184 -6.60 -5.40 4.87
C SER A 184 -7.14 -6.29 5.98
N VAL A 185 -7.45 -5.72 7.13
CA VAL A 185 -8.29 -6.37 8.15
C VAL A 185 -9.63 -6.85 7.56
N GLN A 186 -10.13 -6.20 6.50
CA GLN A 186 -11.34 -6.60 5.77
C GLN A 186 -11.25 -8.00 5.15
N ALA A 187 -10.05 -8.54 4.91
CA ALA A 187 -9.86 -9.92 4.46
C ALA A 187 -10.34 -10.96 5.50
N TYR A 188 -10.43 -10.55 6.78
CA TYR A 188 -10.74 -11.42 7.92
C TYR A 188 -11.98 -10.97 8.69
N GLN A 189 -12.24 -9.65 8.70
CA GLN A 189 -13.39 -9.00 9.32
C GLN A 189 -14.12 -8.16 8.27
N PRO A 190 -14.79 -8.79 7.29
CA PRO A 190 -15.47 -8.07 6.22
C PRO A 190 -16.64 -7.27 6.78
N SER A 191 -16.71 -5.98 6.45
CA SER A 191 -17.87 -5.15 6.72
C SER A 191 -18.93 -5.29 5.65
N GLU A 192 -20.20 -5.23 6.04
CA GLU A 192 -21.36 -5.32 5.12
C GLU A 192 -21.32 -4.28 4.00
N THR A 193 -20.60 -3.17 4.18
CA THR A 193 -20.53 -2.07 3.21
C THR A 193 -19.38 -2.14 2.21
N LEU A 194 -18.51 -3.16 2.29
CA LEU A 194 -17.28 -3.27 1.49
C LEU A 194 -17.05 -4.69 0.98
N LEU A 195 -18.10 -5.38 0.53
CA LEU A 195 -18.06 -6.81 0.26
C LEU A 195 -17.15 -7.19 -0.92
N ASP A 196 -17.20 -6.44 -2.03
CA ASP A 196 -16.34 -6.63 -3.19
C ASP A 196 -14.86 -6.34 -2.84
N TYR A 197 -14.59 -5.24 -2.16
CA TYR A 197 -13.28 -4.88 -1.66
C TYR A 197 -12.72 -5.95 -0.72
N ALA A 198 -13.48 -6.36 0.31
CA ALA A 198 -13.07 -7.37 1.27
C ALA A 198 -12.74 -8.71 0.59
N MET A 199 -13.55 -9.11 -0.40
CA MET A 199 -13.26 -10.27 -1.23
C MET A 199 -11.91 -10.13 -1.95
N THR A 200 -11.62 -8.96 -2.54
CA THR A 200 -10.33 -8.75 -3.20
C THR A 200 -9.14 -8.82 -2.24
N LYS A 201 -9.28 -8.28 -1.02
CA LYS A 201 -8.22 -8.33 -0.01
C LYS A 201 -7.98 -9.75 0.51
N ALA A 202 -9.02 -10.56 0.67
CA ALA A 202 -8.89 -11.98 0.97
C ALA A 202 -8.18 -12.74 -0.16
N ALA A 203 -8.54 -12.47 -1.42
CA ALA A 203 -7.91 -13.09 -2.58
C ALA A 203 -6.42 -12.69 -2.73
N MET A 204 -6.06 -11.41 -2.56
CA MET A 204 -4.67 -10.95 -2.56
C MET A 204 -3.85 -11.61 -1.45
N ASN A 205 -4.42 -11.73 -0.25
CA ASN A 205 -3.77 -12.40 0.87
C ASN A 205 -3.58 -13.91 0.63
N ASN A 206 -4.54 -14.57 -0.01
CA ASN A 206 -4.38 -15.97 -0.38
C ASN A 206 -3.34 -16.15 -1.49
N LEU A 207 -3.34 -15.26 -2.48
CA LEU A 207 -2.36 -15.25 -3.57
C LEU A 207 -0.92 -15.07 -3.04
N SER A 208 -0.69 -14.20 -2.05
CA SER A 208 0.64 -14.01 -1.46
C SER A 208 1.17 -15.32 -0.86
N LYS A 209 0.32 -16.09 -0.17
CA LYS A 209 0.67 -17.40 0.41
C LYS A 209 0.95 -18.46 -0.66
N GLY A 210 0.13 -18.49 -1.72
CA GLY A 210 0.36 -19.38 -2.87
C GLY A 210 1.68 -19.08 -3.57
N LEU A 211 1.97 -17.81 -3.83
CA LEU A 211 3.24 -17.39 -4.44
C LEU A 211 4.44 -17.64 -3.53
N ALA A 212 4.28 -17.47 -2.21
CA ALA A 212 5.35 -17.73 -1.25
C ALA A 212 5.86 -19.17 -1.35
N THR A 213 4.95 -20.14 -1.38
CA THR A 213 5.31 -21.56 -1.53
C THR A 213 5.86 -21.88 -2.92
N SER A 214 5.35 -21.21 -3.96
CA SER A 214 5.80 -21.41 -5.34
C SER A 214 7.18 -20.80 -5.65
N LEU A 215 7.57 -19.70 -4.99
CA LEU A 215 8.74 -18.90 -5.35
C LEU A 215 9.92 -19.05 -4.37
N ILE A 216 9.71 -19.64 -3.19
CA ILE A 216 10.79 -19.80 -2.20
C ILE A 216 11.94 -20.68 -2.71
N GLY A 217 11.65 -21.67 -3.57
CA GLY A 217 12.69 -22.48 -4.23
C GLY A 217 13.63 -21.66 -5.14
N GLN A 218 13.23 -20.45 -5.52
CA GLN A 218 14.03 -19.47 -6.28
C GLN A 218 14.66 -18.41 -5.36
N GLY A 219 14.50 -18.52 -4.04
CA GLY A 219 15.01 -17.54 -3.08
C GLY A 219 14.22 -16.23 -3.03
N ILE A 220 12.98 -16.20 -3.53
CA ILE A 220 12.12 -15.02 -3.51
C ILE A 220 11.09 -15.16 -2.38
N ARG A 221 11.03 -14.17 -1.49
CA ARG A 221 10.07 -14.14 -0.38
C ARG A 221 8.80 -13.42 -0.80
N VAL A 222 7.65 -13.93 -0.39
CA VAL A 222 6.36 -13.28 -0.63
C VAL A 222 5.60 -13.20 0.69
N ASN A 223 5.14 -12.01 1.06
CA ASN A 223 4.38 -11.77 2.27
C ASN A 223 3.25 -10.76 2.01
N ALA A 224 2.40 -10.53 3.00
CA ALA A 224 1.39 -9.49 2.98
C ALA A 224 1.44 -8.64 4.25
N VAL A 225 0.96 -7.40 4.15
CA VAL A 225 0.63 -6.54 5.28
C VAL A 225 -0.88 -6.37 5.30
N ALA A 226 -1.50 -6.47 6.47
CA ALA A 226 -2.93 -6.26 6.66
C ALA A 226 -3.18 -5.02 7.56
N PRO A 227 -3.38 -3.84 6.94
CA PRO A 227 -3.73 -2.63 7.68
C PRO A 227 -5.12 -2.71 8.33
N GLY A 228 -5.26 -2.09 9.50
CA GLY A 228 -6.55 -1.70 10.09
C GLY A 228 -7.08 -0.37 9.51
N PRO A 229 -7.69 0.49 10.33
CA PRO A 229 -8.16 1.81 9.87
C PRO A 229 -6.99 2.81 9.81
N PHE A 230 -6.55 3.13 8.60
CA PHE A 230 -5.53 4.16 8.34
C PHE A 230 -6.15 5.38 7.66
N TRP A 231 -5.74 6.57 8.09
CA TRP A 231 -6.18 7.82 7.47
C TRP A 231 -5.44 8.03 6.15
N THR A 232 -6.16 7.92 5.04
CA THR A 232 -5.65 8.02 3.66
C THR A 232 -6.73 8.62 2.75
N PRO A 233 -6.39 9.13 1.55
CA PRO A 233 -7.36 9.70 0.60
C PRO A 233 -8.48 8.73 0.22
N LEU A 234 -8.15 7.44 0.18
CA LEU A 234 -9.08 6.35 -0.10
C LEU A 234 -10.36 6.40 0.77
N GLN A 235 -10.28 6.88 2.01
CA GLN A 235 -11.44 6.88 2.91
C GLN A 235 -12.49 7.95 2.51
N PRO A 236 -12.14 9.25 2.40
CA PRO A 236 -13.08 10.28 1.95
C PRO A 236 -13.38 10.24 0.44
N SER A 237 -12.62 9.50 -0.37
CA SER A 237 -12.85 9.31 -1.80
C SER A 237 -13.79 8.13 -2.10
N HIS A 238 -14.91 8.06 -1.39
CA HIS A 238 -15.91 6.97 -1.47
C HIS A 238 -15.48 5.62 -0.87
N GLY A 239 -14.38 5.51 -0.13
CA GLY A 239 -14.06 4.30 0.62
C GLY A 239 -14.90 4.09 1.87
N GLN A 240 -15.47 5.16 2.44
CA GLN A 240 -16.40 5.11 3.57
C GLN A 240 -17.61 6.04 3.33
N PRO A 241 -18.78 5.72 3.92
CA PRO A 241 -19.86 6.69 4.02
C PRO A 241 -19.41 7.89 4.85
N GLN A 242 -19.91 9.08 4.53
CA GLN A 242 -19.50 10.34 5.16
C GLN A 242 -19.74 10.33 6.67
N GLU A 243 -20.77 9.62 7.14
CA GLU A 243 -21.09 9.43 8.55
C GLU A 243 -20.04 8.62 9.32
N LYS A 244 -19.18 7.86 8.61
CA LYS A 244 -18.06 7.11 9.20
C LYS A 244 -16.71 7.81 9.03
N ILE A 245 -16.67 8.96 8.36
CA ILE A 245 -15.47 9.81 8.26
C ILE A 245 -15.25 10.53 9.59
N GLU A 246 -16.29 11.17 10.13
CA GLU A 246 -16.24 11.72 11.49
C GLU A 246 -15.96 10.58 12.50
N GLY A 247 -14.95 10.76 13.35
CA GLY A 247 -14.51 9.71 14.28
C GLY A 247 -13.87 8.48 13.63
N PHE A 248 -13.40 8.57 12.38
CA PHE A 248 -12.76 7.45 11.69
C PHE A 248 -11.63 6.82 12.53
N GLY A 249 -11.67 5.49 12.65
CA GLY A 249 -10.69 4.71 13.40
C GLY A 249 -10.75 4.81 14.94
N GLN A 250 -11.57 5.70 15.53
CA GLN A 250 -11.68 5.81 17.00
C GLN A 250 -12.26 4.56 17.68
N HIS A 251 -12.97 3.72 16.92
CA HIS A 251 -13.49 2.43 17.38
C HIS A 251 -12.42 1.33 17.49
N ALA A 252 -11.22 1.52 16.90
CA ALA A 252 -10.13 0.57 17.03
C ALA A 252 -9.69 0.47 18.51
N PRO A 253 -9.21 -0.70 19.00
CA PRO A 253 -8.81 -0.84 20.40
C PRO A 253 -7.75 0.16 20.89
N ILE A 254 -6.89 0.67 19.98
CA ILE A 254 -5.91 1.72 20.29
C ILE A 254 -6.54 3.12 20.47
N GLY A 255 -7.79 3.33 20.03
CA GLY A 255 -8.59 4.54 20.21
C GLY A 255 -8.41 5.63 19.14
N ARG A 256 -7.74 5.33 18.01
CA ARG A 256 -7.52 6.27 16.89
C ARG A 256 -7.25 5.52 15.58
N ALA A 257 -7.44 6.22 14.47
CA ALA A 257 -6.88 5.80 13.19
C ALA A 257 -5.33 5.78 13.22
N GLY A 258 -4.74 4.89 12.45
CA GLY A 258 -3.31 4.89 12.16
C GLY A 258 -2.96 5.97 11.14
N HIS A 259 -1.76 6.53 11.25
CA HIS A 259 -1.15 7.30 10.17
C HIS A 259 -0.34 6.39 9.25
N PRO A 260 -0.28 6.67 7.93
CA PRO A 260 0.45 5.82 6.98
C PRO A 260 1.90 5.52 7.37
N VAL A 261 2.63 6.47 7.96
CA VAL A 261 4.00 6.27 8.45
C VAL A 261 4.14 5.12 9.44
N GLU A 262 3.08 4.78 10.18
CA GLU A 262 3.09 3.67 11.14
C GLU A 262 3.13 2.29 10.47
N LEU A 263 2.88 2.20 9.16
CA LEU A 263 3.07 0.98 8.37
C LEU A 263 4.48 0.82 7.82
N ALA A 264 5.23 1.91 7.65
CA ALA A 264 6.53 1.90 6.98
C ALA A 264 7.49 0.84 7.55
N GLY A 265 7.57 0.74 8.89
CA GLY A 265 8.44 -0.23 9.56
C GLY A 265 8.13 -1.69 9.21
N ALA A 266 6.85 -2.03 9.01
CA ALA A 266 6.43 -3.38 8.61
C ALA A 266 6.90 -3.71 7.19
N TYR A 267 6.73 -2.79 6.24
CA TYR A 267 7.18 -2.97 4.87
C TYR A 267 8.70 -3.00 4.75
N VAL A 268 9.43 -2.17 5.52
CA VAL A 268 10.90 -2.20 5.53
C VAL A 268 11.39 -3.54 6.08
N PHE A 269 10.81 -4.01 7.20
CA PHE A 269 11.16 -5.32 7.76
C PHE A 269 10.96 -6.43 6.73
N LEU A 270 9.78 -6.53 6.13
CA LEU A 270 9.47 -7.57 5.16
C LEU A 270 10.33 -7.52 3.89
N ALA A 271 10.76 -6.33 3.46
CA ALA A 271 11.67 -6.18 2.32
C ALA A 271 13.14 -6.50 2.66
N SER A 272 13.56 -6.23 3.89
CA SER A 272 14.95 -6.43 4.36
C SER A 272 15.32 -7.89 4.56
N ASP A 273 16.62 -8.16 4.69
CA ASP A 273 17.17 -9.50 4.95
C ASP A 273 16.88 -10.00 6.38
N GLU A 274 16.46 -9.10 7.28
CA GLU A 274 16.02 -9.46 8.64
C GLU A 274 14.79 -10.38 8.62
N ALA A 275 13.97 -10.29 7.57
CA ALA A 275 12.81 -11.14 7.34
C ALA A 275 13.15 -12.42 6.52
N SER A 276 14.41 -12.87 6.53
CA SER A 276 14.90 -14.03 5.76
C SER A 276 14.14 -15.33 6.01
N TYR A 277 13.51 -15.50 7.18
CA TYR A 277 12.70 -16.66 7.52
C TYR A 277 11.18 -16.36 7.57
N VAL A 278 10.75 -15.20 7.08
CA VAL A 278 9.34 -14.79 7.01
C VAL A 278 8.88 -14.95 5.56
N VAL A 279 8.09 -15.99 5.31
CA VAL A 279 7.64 -16.39 3.97
C VAL A 279 6.19 -16.88 4.04
N GLY A 280 5.30 -16.24 3.30
CA GLY A 280 3.87 -16.56 3.27
C GLY A 280 3.09 -16.00 4.46
N GLU A 281 3.67 -15.05 5.19
CA GLU A 281 3.04 -14.46 6.37
C GLU A 281 2.23 -13.22 6.03
N THR A 282 1.24 -12.96 6.88
CA THR A 282 0.42 -11.76 6.84
C THR A 282 0.67 -10.96 8.12
N LEU A 283 1.39 -9.85 8.02
CA LEU A 283 1.67 -8.99 9.15
C LEU A 283 0.52 -8.00 9.37
N GLY A 284 -0.25 -8.21 10.44
CA GLY A 284 -1.32 -7.29 10.84
C GLY A 284 -0.78 -6.04 11.52
N VAL A 285 -1.19 -4.86 11.04
CA VAL A 285 -0.94 -3.57 11.70
C VAL A 285 -2.29 -2.90 11.89
N THR A 286 -2.96 -3.21 13.00
CA THR A 286 -4.41 -3.02 13.11
C THR A 286 -4.88 -2.18 14.29
N GLY A 287 -3.96 -1.59 15.06
CA GLY A 287 -4.34 -0.86 16.27
C GLY A 287 -5.02 -1.74 17.33
N GLY A 288 -4.73 -3.05 17.33
CA GLY A 288 -5.23 -4.00 18.31
C GLY A 288 -6.42 -4.84 17.85
N SER A 289 -6.96 -4.64 16.64
CA SER A 289 -7.99 -5.53 16.09
C SER A 289 -7.38 -6.89 15.74
N PRO A 290 -7.82 -8.01 16.35
CA PRO A 290 -7.21 -9.32 16.11
C PRO A 290 -7.42 -9.81 14.68
N THR A 291 -6.39 -10.36 14.04
CA THR A 291 -6.50 -11.05 12.75
C THR A 291 -6.03 -12.51 12.90
N PRO A 292 -6.66 -13.48 12.21
CA PRO A 292 -6.19 -14.87 12.13
C PRO A 292 -4.80 -15.04 11.52
#